data_AF-A0A550C540-F1
#
_entry.id   AF-A0A550C540-F1
#
_cell.length_a   1.000
_cell.length_b   1.000
_cell.length_c   1.000
_cell.angle_alpha   90.00
_cell.angle_beta   90.00
_cell.angle_gamma   90.00
#
_symmetry.space_group_name_H-M   'P 1'
#
loop_
_entity.id
_entity.type
_entity.pdbx_description
1 polymer ?
#
loop_
_entity_poly.entity_id
_entity_poly.type
_entity_poly.pdbx_seq_one_letter_code
_entity_poly.pdbx_strand_id
1 'polypeptide(L)'
;MPEAPLDRALYALSLEKPREGEQPAALRRRKTRVSRIVHEMLDGSTLTEGPKDLELNITGAVQPEEGLRRVEQRVATLVARQLSLRSAAGSVHEEKDEDIVLAVSVPKGPKGGPLKRKMTAGLKEKKLNVMEDKNNGRVFNVVIPRKSVD
;
A
#
# COMPACT_ATOMS: atom_id res chain seq x y z
N MET A 1 -9.39 2.59 -16.13
CA MET A 1 -8.86 2.20 -14.80
C MET A 1 -7.88 3.27 -14.36
N PRO A 2 -7.62 3.45 -13.06
CA PRO A 2 -6.52 4.32 -12.61
C PRO A 2 -5.20 3.85 -13.23
N GLU A 3 -4.35 4.78 -13.65
CA GLU A 3 -3.05 4.43 -14.27
C GLU A 3 -1.99 4.13 -13.21
N ALA A 4 -1.97 4.90 -12.12
CA ALA A 4 -0.97 4.74 -11.07
C ALA A 4 -1.19 3.44 -10.26
N PRO A 5 -0.11 2.71 -9.90
CA PRO A 5 -0.18 1.46 -9.15
C PRO A 5 -0.93 1.59 -7.81
N LEU A 6 -0.64 2.63 -7.03
CA LEU A 6 -1.29 2.87 -5.74
C LEU A 6 -2.79 3.14 -5.89
N ASP A 7 -3.17 3.94 -6.89
CA ASP A 7 -4.58 4.28 -7.11
C ASP A 7 -5.38 3.05 -7.55
N ARG A 8 -4.76 2.14 -8.32
CA ARG A 8 -5.34 0.83 -8.65
C ARG A 8 -5.54 -0.04 -7.41
N ALA A 9 -4.57 -0.05 -6.49
CA ALA A 9 -4.66 -0.78 -5.22
C ALA A 9 -5.81 -0.26 -4.34
N LEU A 10 -5.87 1.07 -4.16
CA LEU A 10 -6.92 1.73 -3.38
C LEU A 10 -8.31 1.54 -4.02
N TYR A 11 -8.38 1.53 -5.35
CA TYR A 11 -9.60 1.20 -6.07
C TYR A 11 -10.01 -0.27 -5.86
N ALA A 12 -9.08 -1.22 -5.92
CA ALA A 12 -9.38 -2.62 -5.62
C ALA A 12 -9.90 -2.80 -4.18
N LEU A 13 -9.33 -2.06 -3.23
CA LEU A 13 -9.76 -2.05 -1.84
C LEU A 13 -11.17 -1.48 -1.65
N SER A 14 -11.53 -0.41 -2.36
CA SER A 14 -12.90 0.14 -2.32
C SER A 14 -13.94 -0.79 -2.95
N LEU A 15 -13.50 -1.65 -3.88
CA LEU A 15 -14.32 -2.70 -4.44
C LEU A 15 -14.50 -3.91 -3.53
N GLU A 16 -13.85 -4.06 -2.38
CA GLU A 16 -14.07 -5.23 -1.50
C GLU A 16 -15.43 -5.18 -0.78
N LYS A 17 -15.94 -3.98 -0.46
CA LYS A 17 -17.19 -3.83 0.29
C LYS A 17 -18.40 -4.26 -0.57
N PRO A 18 -19.19 -5.27 -0.15
CA PRO A 18 -20.44 -5.59 -0.81
C PRO A 18 -21.39 -4.40 -0.79
N ARG A 19 -22.09 -4.19 -1.90
CA ARG A 19 -23.20 -3.23 -1.92
C ARG A 19 -24.43 -3.92 -1.34
N GLU A 20 -25.20 -3.18 -0.56
CA GLU A 20 -26.46 -3.68 -0.02
C GLU A 20 -27.39 -4.04 -1.20
N GLY A 21 -27.96 -5.25 -1.17
CA GLY A 21 -28.77 -5.78 -2.28
C GLY A 21 -27.99 -6.21 -3.54
N GLU A 22 -26.66 -6.35 -3.48
CA GLU A 22 -25.85 -6.77 -4.63
C GLU A 22 -26.23 -8.19 -5.11
N GLN A 23 -26.65 -8.32 -6.37
CA GLN A 23 -26.99 -9.62 -6.96
C GLN A 23 -25.75 -10.56 -7.00
N PRO A 24 -25.94 -11.89 -6.89
CA PRO A 24 -24.83 -12.86 -6.92
C PRO A 24 -23.93 -12.75 -8.14
N ALA A 25 -24.48 -12.42 -9.32
CA ALA A 25 -23.71 -12.21 -10.53
C ALA A 25 -22.82 -10.95 -10.45
N ALA A 26 -23.33 -9.86 -9.87
CA ALA A 26 -22.58 -8.63 -9.65
C ALA A 26 -21.43 -8.85 -8.65
N LEU A 27 -21.70 -9.58 -7.57
CA LEU A 27 -20.69 -10.02 -6.60
C LEU A 27 -19.54 -10.80 -7.25
N ARG A 28 -19.85 -11.79 -8.11
CA ARG A 28 -18.83 -12.58 -8.82
C ARG A 28 -17.99 -11.72 -9.76
N ARG A 29 -18.63 -10.82 -10.52
CA ARG A 29 -17.93 -9.88 -11.43
C ARG A 29 -16.98 -8.95 -10.65
N ARG A 30 -17.42 -8.46 -9.49
CA ARG A 30 -16.61 -7.61 -8.60
C ARG A 30 -15.40 -8.37 -8.06
N LYS A 31 -15.59 -9.58 -7.51
CA LYS A 31 -14.50 -10.45 -7.05
C LYS A 31 -13.48 -10.76 -8.15
N THR A 32 -13.97 -11.09 -9.35
CA THR A 32 -13.10 -11.34 -10.52
C THR A 32 -12.28 -10.11 -10.88
N ARG A 33 -12.88 -8.91 -10.82
CA ARG A 33 -12.19 -7.65 -11.10
C ARG A 33 -11.10 -7.36 -10.06
N VAL A 34 -11.39 -7.53 -8.77
CA VAL A 34 -10.40 -7.36 -7.70
C VAL A 34 -9.25 -8.34 -7.89
N SER A 35 -9.55 -9.62 -8.11
CA SER A 35 -8.55 -10.68 -8.33
C SER A 35 -7.64 -10.36 -9.52
N ARG A 36 -8.18 -9.85 -10.63
CA ARG A 36 -7.38 -9.45 -11.79
C ARG A 36 -6.43 -8.30 -11.48
N ILE A 37 -6.92 -7.25 -10.82
CA ILE A 37 -6.07 -6.10 -10.44
C ILE A 37 -4.94 -6.56 -9.51
N VAL A 38 -5.27 -7.39 -8.52
CA VAL A 38 -4.29 -7.95 -7.58
C VAL A 38 -3.25 -8.80 -8.31
N HIS A 39 -3.68 -9.69 -9.20
CA HIS A 39 -2.76 -10.52 -9.97
C HIS A 39 -1.80 -9.68 -10.82
N GLU A 40 -2.30 -8.69 -11.56
CA GLU A 40 -1.47 -7.76 -12.35
C GLU A 40 -0.44 -6.98 -11.51
N MET A 41 -0.75 -6.73 -10.24
CA MET A 41 0.15 -5.99 -9.34
C MET A 41 1.19 -6.87 -8.65
N LEU A 42 0.85 -8.13 -8.38
CA LEU A 42 1.74 -9.08 -7.75
C LEU A 42 2.62 -9.81 -8.76
N ASP A 43 2.22 -9.87 -10.02
CA ASP A 43 3.00 -10.43 -11.11
C ASP A 43 4.32 -9.64 -11.28
N GLY A 44 5.45 -10.33 -11.12
CA GLY A 44 6.79 -9.73 -11.08
C GLY A 44 7.19 -9.05 -9.75
N SER A 45 6.36 -9.12 -8.70
CA SER A 45 6.74 -8.62 -7.37
C SER A 45 7.64 -9.61 -6.63
N THR A 46 8.62 -9.09 -5.87
CA THR A 46 9.63 -9.88 -5.12
C THR A 46 9.33 -9.97 -3.62
N LEU A 47 8.07 -9.79 -3.21
CA LEU A 47 7.68 -9.94 -1.80
C LEU A 47 7.88 -11.39 -1.35
N THR A 48 8.61 -11.60 -0.26
CA THR A 48 9.06 -12.92 0.25
C THR A 48 8.38 -13.33 1.56
N GLU A 49 7.26 -12.69 1.90
CA GLU A 49 6.46 -12.93 3.11
C GLU A 49 7.11 -12.55 4.44
N GLY A 50 8.39 -12.20 4.45
CA GLY A 50 9.14 -11.89 5.67
C GLY A 50 8.95 -10.46 6.18
N PRO A 51 9.37 -10.16 7.42
CA PRO A 51 9.31 -8.83 8.03
C PRO A 51 10.11 -7.77 7.24
N LYS A 52 11.13 -8.20 6.49
CA LYS A 52 11.87 -7.35 5.54
C LYS A 52 10.98 -6.71 4.49
N ASP A 53 9.79 -7.28 4.25
CA ASP A 53 8.88 -6.70 3.28
C ASP A 53 8.21 -5.41 3.74
N LEU A 54 8.20 -5.18 5.05
CA LEU A 54 7.64 -3.99 5.70
C LEU A 54 8.67 -2.88 5.90
N GLU A 55 9.87 -3.03 5.32
CA GLU A 55 10.89 -1.99 5.33
C GLU A 55 11.22 -1.56 3.89
N LEU A 56 11.33 -0.26 3.67
CA LEU A 56 11.80 0.33 2.41
C LEU A 56 12.91 1.33 2.69
N ASN A 57 14.12 1.00 2.24
CA ASN A 57 15.28 1.86 2.37
C ASN A 57 15.51 2.63 1.07
N ILE A 58 15.29 3.95 1.09
CA ILE A 58 15.65 4.82 -0.03
C ILE A 58 17.14 5.16 0.09
N THR A 59 17.93 4.70 -0.88
CA THR A 59 19.39 4.85 -0.90
C THR A 59 19.85 5.72 -2.08
N GLY A 60 21.01 6.35 -1.93
CA GLY A 60 21.64 7.14 -2.99
C GLY A 60 20.98 8.51 -3.26
N ALA A 61 21.37 9.13 -4.37
CA ALA A 61 20.87 10.43 -4.82
C ALA A 61 19.58 10.27 -5.65
N VAL A 62 18.54 9.72 -5.04
CA VAL A 62 17.22 9.57 -5.67
C VAL A 62 16.50 10.91 -5.73
N GLN A 63 15.90 11.21 -6.89
CA GLN A 63 15.06 12.40 -7.04
C GLN A 63 13.76 12.25 -6.22
N PRO A 64 13.22 13.33 -5.63
CA PRO A 64 12.04 13.25 -4.76
C PRO A 64 10.82 12.53 -5.36
N GLU A 65 10.56 12.74 -6.65
CA GLU A 65 9.45 12.14 -7.40
C GLU A 65 9.63 10.63 -7.55
N GLU A 66 10.86 10.20 -7.83
CA GLU A 66 11.19 8.78 -7.93
C GLU A 66 11.14 8.09 -6.55
N GLY A 67 11.55 8.79 -5.50
CA GLY A 67 11.39 8.31 -4.12
C GLY A 67 9.92 8.07 -3.79
N LEU A 68 9.05 9.04 -4.06
CA LEU A 68 7.60 8.90 -3.87
C LEU A 68 7.05 7.73 -4.69
N ARG A 69 7.39 7.63 -5.98
CA ARG A 69 6.94 6.52 -6.84
C ARG A 69 7.30 5.15 -6.26
N ARG A 70 8.51 4.98 -5.72
CA ARG A 70 8.93 3.72 -5.09
C ARG A 70 8.12 3.39 -3.85
N VAL A 71 7.86 4.38 -3.00
CA VAL A 71 7.02 4.19 -1.81
C VAL A 71 5.60 3.85 -2.21
N GLU A 72 5.03 4.57 -3.18
CA GLU A 72 3.68 4.28 -3.70
C GLU A 72 3.57 2.86 -4.29
N GLN A 73 4.54 2.44 -5.10
CA GLN A 73 4.60 1.09 -5.63
C GLN A 73 4.65 0.05 -4.50
N ARG A 74 5.44 0.32 -3.46
CA ARG A 74 5.56 -0.59 -2.31
C ARG A 74 4.24 -0.71 -1.54
N VAL A 75 3.61 0.42 -1.23
CA VAL A 75 2.28 0.45 -0.58
C VAL A 75 1.26 -0.28 -1.43
N ALA A 76 1.24 -0.02 -2.74
CA ALA A 76 0.33 -0.67 -3.68
C ALA A 76 0.47 -2.20 -3.64
N THR A 77 1.71 -2.69 -3.66
CA THR A 77 2.01 -4.13 -3.63
C THR A 77 1.57 -4.76 -2.29
N LEU A 78 1.78 -4.06 -1.17
CA LEU A 78 1.33 -4.53 0.15
C LEU A 78 -0.20 -4.58 0.26
N VAL A 79 -0.93 -3.59 -0.29
CA VAL A 79 -2.40 -3.62 -0.38
C VAL A 79 -2.86 -4.79 -1.23
N ALA A 80 -2.27 -5.00 -2.41
CA ALA A 80 -2.62 -6.12 -3.28
C ALA A 80 -2.39 -7.47 -2.59
N ARG A 81 -1.30 -7.61 -1.83
CA ARG A 81 -1.01 -8.81 -1.05
C ARG A 81 -2.05 -9.06 0.04
N GLN A 82 -2.45 -8.03 0.79
CA GLN A 82 -3.53 -8.15 1.77
C GLN A 82 -4.84 -8.63 1.14
N LEU A 83 -5.20 -8.06 -0.03
CA LEU A 83 -6.38 -8.48 -0.78
C LEU A 83 -6.30 -9.94 -1.24
N SER A 84 -5.11 -10.38 -1.69
CA SER A 84 -4.87 -11.78 -2.09
C SER A 84 -5.06 -12.74 -0.91
N LEU A 85 -4.48 -12.43 0.26
CA LEU A 85 -4.57 -13.26 1.46
C LEU A 85 -6.02 -13.39 1.94
N ARG A 86 -6.79 -12.30 1.94
CA ARG A 86 -8.23 -12.33 2.30
C ARG A 86 -9.06 -13.18 1.36
N SER A 87 -8.76 -13.13 0.07
CA SER A 87 -9.44 -13.96 -0.92
C SER A 87 -9.15 -15.45 -0.72
N ALA A 88 -7.93 -15.81 -0.27
CA ALA A 88 -7.53 -17.19 -0.01
C ALA A 88 -8.05 -17.72 1.33
N ALA A 89 -8.09 -16.88 2.37
CA ALA A 89 -8.49 -17.27 3.73
C ALA A 89 -10.00 -17.44 3.94
N GLY A 90 -10.83 -17.11 2.93
CA GLY A 90 -12.27 -17.37 2.96
C GLY A 90 -12.99 -16.83 4.20
N SER A 91 -13.16 -15.50 4.32
CA SER A 91 -14.04 -14.80 5.29
C SER A 91 -13.93 -15.11 6.80
N VAL A 92 -13.05 -16.00 7.27
CA VAL A 92 -13.07 -16.51 8.66
C VAL A 92 -11.87 -16.05 9.50
N HIS A 93 -10.95 -15.27 8.95
CA HIS A 93 -9.88 -14.67 9.74
C HIS A 93 -10.05 -13.15 9.83
N GLU A 94 -10.72 -12.73 10.91
CA GLU A 94 -10.34 -11.55 11.67
C GLU A 94 -8.91 -11.78 12.21
N GLU A 95 -7.93 -11.80 11.31
CA GLU A 95 -6.52 -11.77 11.71
C GLU A 95 -6.33 -10.50 12.54
N LYS A 96 -5.76 -10.70 13.74
CA LYS A 96 -5.44 -9.69 14.76
C LYS A 96 -5.32 -8.28 14.16
N ASP A 97 -6.03 -7.36 14.80
CA ASP A 97 -6.26 -5.96 14.41
C ASP A 97 -5.00 -5.08 14.45
N GLU A 98 -3.83 -5.66 14.17
CA GLU A 98 -2.55 -4.96 14.15
C GLU A 98 -2.35 -4.31 12.78
N ASP A 99 -2.35 -2.99 12.77
CA ASP A 99 -2.06 -2.20 11.59
C ASP A 99 -0.76 -2.69 10.93
N ILE A 100 -0.84 -2.98 9.63
CA ILE A 100 0.36 -3.30 8.85
C ILE A 100 1.03 -1.98 8.52
N VAL A 101 2.27 -1.81 8.97
CA VAL A 101 3.03 -0.58 8.84
C VAL A 101 4.23 -0.80 7.93
N LEU A 102 4.38 0.04 6.91
CA LEU A 102 5.59 0.12 6.11
C LEU A 102 6.51 1.19 6.70
N ALA A 103 7.67 0.77 7.21
CA ALA A 103 8.73 1.67 7.65
C ALA A 103 9.58 2.10 6.44
N VAL A 104 9.62 3.40 6.16
CA VAL A 104 10.42 3.99 5.09
C VAL A 104 11.57 4.77 5.68
N SER A 105 12.79 4.45 5.28
CA SER A 105 14.00 5.18 5.69
C SER A 105 14.58 6.00 4.53
N VAL A 106 15.03 7.23 4.83
CA VAL A 106 15.68 8.12 3.85
C VAL A 106 17.18 8.27 4.11
N PRO A 107 18.00 8.67 3.12
CA PRO A 107 19.42 8.89 3.29
C PRO A 107 19.73 9.92 4.40
N LYS A 108 20.86 9.74 5.10
CA LYS A 108 21.42 10.77 5.98
C LYS A 108 21.85 11.99 5.17
N GLY A 109 21.75 13.18 5.77
CA GLY A 109 22.30 14.41 5.22
C GLY A 109 21.26 15.36 4.59
N PRO A 110 21.74 16.43 3.92
CA PRO A 110 20.91 17.59 3.55
C PRO A 110 19.78 17.27 2.57
N LYS A 111 19.93 16.17 1.80
CA LYS A 111 18.92 15.74 0.81
C LYS A 111 17.81 14.85 1.41
N GLY A 112 18.05 14.25 2.59
CA GLY A 112 17.08 13.33 3.21
C GLY A 112 15.81 14.03 3.70
N GLY A 113 15.94 15.20 4.31
CA GLY A 113 14.81 15.98 4.80
C GLY A 113 13.82 16.40 3.71
N PRO A 114 14.27 17.06 2.62
CA PRO A 114 13.42 17.38 1.48
C PRO A 114 12.75 16.14 0.84
N LEU A 115 13.50 15.04 0.70
CA LEU A 115 13.01 13.78 0.16
C LEU A 115 11.88 13.21 1.03
N LYS A 116 12.09 13.11 2.35
CA LYS A 116 11.06 12.70 3.31
C LYS A 116 9.81 13.57 3.18
N ARG A 117 9.96 14.90 3.21
CA ARG A 117 8.83 15.84 3.11
C ARG A 117 7.99 15.62 1.85
N LYS A 118 8.62 15.50 0.68
CA LYS A 118 7.91 15.24 -0.60
C LYS A 118 7.13 13.93 -0.54
N MET A 119 7.75 12.86 -0.04
CA MET A 119 7.10 11.55 0.07
C MET A 119 5.93 11.59 1.05
N THR A 120 6.13 12.15 2.25
CA THR A 120 5.05 12.25 3.25
C THR A 120 3.89 13.13 2.76
N ALA A 121 4.17 14.20 2.01
CA ALA A 121 3.13 15.06 1.44
C ALA A 121 2.33 14.31 0.37
N GLY A 122 3.00 13.66 -0.59
CA GLY A 122 2.32 12.91 -1.65
C GLY A 122 1.45 11.76 -1.11
N LEU A 123 1.93 11.05 -0.09
CA LEU A 123 1.13 10.00 0.55
C LEU A 123 -0.09 10.55 1.30
N LYS A 124 0.04 11.71 1.96
CA LYS A 124 -1.08 12.39 2.63
C LYS A 124 -2.10 12.94 1.63
N GLU A 125 -1.67 13.43 0.47
CA GLU A 125 -2.57 13.82 -0.62
C GLU A 125 -3.42 12.63 -1.10
N LYS A 126 -2.86 11.42 -1.05
CA LYS A 126 -3.57 10.15 -1.30
C LYS A 126 -4.31 9.60 -0.07
N LYS A 127 -4.47 10.43 0.97
CA LYS A 127 -5.18 10.14 2.22
C LYS A 127 -4.60 8.99 3.04
N LEU A 128 -3.35 8.60 2.80
CA LEU A 128 -2.69 7.57 3.61
C LEU A 128 -2.28 8.13 4.98
N ASN A 129 -2.40 7.31 6.02
CA ASN A 129 -1.91 7.67 7.35
C ASN A 129 -0.38 7.51 7.40
N VAL A 130 0.30 8.61 7.70
CA VAL A 130 1.76 8.70 7.74
C VAL A 130 2.19 9.24 9.10
N MET A 131 3.01 8.47 9.80
CA MET A 131 3.54 8.80 11.11
C MET A 131 5.06 8.96 11.05
N GLU A 132 5.59 10.06 11.56
CA GLU A 132 7.04 10.20 11.67
C GLU A 132 7.57 9.45 12.89
N ASP A 133 8.72 8.79 12.74
CA ASP A 133 9.39 8.15 13.86
C ASP A 133 10.02 9.22 14.77
N LYS A 134 9.58 9.26 16.04
CA LYS A 134 10.03 10.22 17.05
C LYS A 134 11.48 10.00 17.47
N ASN A 135 11.96 8.76 17.39
CA ASN A 135 13.31 8.36 17.78
C ASN A 135 14.28 8.46 16.61
N ASN A 136 13.77 8.46 15.37
CA ASN A 136 14.59 8.55 14.17
C ASN A 136 13.95 9.45 13.11
N GLY A 137 14.37 10.71 13.06
CA GLY A 137 13.84 11.70 12.10
C GLY A 137 14.03 11.34 10.62
N ARG A 138 14.78 10.29 10.29
CA ARG A 138 14.95 9.77 8.92
C ARG A 138 13.93 8.71 8.54
N VAL A 139 13.16 8.23 9.51
CA VAL A 139 12.17 7.18 9.30
C VAL A 139 10.78 7.79 9.40
N PHE A 140 9.91 7.31 8.54
CA PHE A 140 8.47 7.50 8.67
C PHE A 140 7.77 6.19 8.34
N ASN A 141 6.61 6.05 8.93
CA ASN A 141 5.79 4.86 8.91
C ASN A 141 4.53 5.18 8.11
N VAL A 142 4.15 4.27 7.22
CA VAL A 142 2.93 4.37 6.42
C VAL A 142 2.02 3.22 6.82
N VAL A 143 0.81 3.54 7.30
CA VAL A 143 -0.19 2.51 7.60
C VAL A 143 -0.78 2.02 6.29
N ILE A 144 -0.69 0.71 6.04
CA ILE A 144 -1.23 0.09 4.85
C ILE A 144 -2.75 -0.06 5.01
N PRO A 145 -3.56 0.57 4.14
CA PRO A 145 -5.00 0.62 4.33
C PRO A 145 -5.61 -0.76 4.16
N ARG A 146 -6.40 -1.15 5.16
CA ARG A 146 -7.17 -2.40 5.19
C ARG A 146 -8.59 -2.25 4.65
N LYS A 147 -9.09 -1.01 4.53
CA LYS A 147 -10.44 -0.66 4.05
C LYS A 147 -10.34 0.57 3.14
N SER A 148 -11.41 0.87 2.40
CA SER A 148 -11.47 2.09 1.59
C SER A 148 -11.08 3.31 2.43
N VAL A 149 -10.24 4.15 1.83
CA VAL A 149 -9.80 5.41 2.43
C VAL A 149 -10.79 6.48 2.01
N ASP A 150 -11.58 7.00 2.95
CA ASP A 150 -12.70 7.94 2.68
C ASP A 150 -12.24 9.36 2.35
#